data_AF-A0A2D9H2W4-F1
#
_entry.id   AF-A0A2D9H2W4-F1
#
_cell.length_a   1.000
_cell.length_b   1.000
_cell.length_c   1.000
_cell.angle_alpha   90.00
_cell.angle_beta   90.00
_cell.angle_gamma   90.00
#
_symmetry.space_group_name_H-M   'P 1'
#
loop_
_entity.id
_entity.type
_entity.pdbx_description
1 polymer ?
#
loop_
_entity_poly.entity_id
_entity_poly.type
_entity_poly.pdbx_seq_one_letter_code
_entity_poly.pdbx_strand_id
1 'polypeptide(L)'
;MLTLLTGPRWAIGPRDLRLLAERARRIAGVQTRVEHATVLDQLVSIADGVDPAEVPSLDDALSDPGDLPYSEEARERFALLAGELRALRASVGEPLLDVVRRIIDTTGADVELASAVSPAAEARRDNLDLFVKAVADFQAVDGAVTLPALLAYLTAEDDQGNGLDLATPTLADSVKLLTVHRSKGLEWGTVFLVGTCETRFPSNRSRTLWTSSPAVLPAPLRGDAADLPQLEGHDKPALDAYRQATRAHDAEEELRLGYVAVTRAAHRLCVTSYCWSERATPFGPSEYQHVLKEQLEEWGLEVPGWRDKPAKGDPNPYDAVDPSRPWPVTTTGREAALRLEAAARVRAADPATADEGLDMLEAAVVADWDTELDRLLAEARRDRAARLEVRLPSSLSATAVARLREDPDGFARELARPMPRPPSSAARFGTRFHAWVEARFGQQDLFDAEDLPGRGDAGIEDEADLKELVAAFEEGPFGSRVPHQVEAPFSLVLGGQVVRGRIDAVYREPDGAFLLVDWKTNRRADADPLQLALYRLAWAELHDLAPEEVRTAFYYVRTGRVVEPEDLPGREELAAILLGSPEGDPQGP
;
A
#
# COMPACT_ATOMS: atom_id res chain seq x y z
N MET A 1 -16.15 11.89 -5.16
CA MET A 1 -16.52 11.43 -6.51
C MET A 1 -16.64 12.57 -7.52
N LEU A 2 -17.46 13.61 -7.26
CA LEU A 2 -17.67 14.72 -8.22
C LEU A 2 -16.36 15.37 -8.69
N THR A 3 -15.41 15.61 -7.78
CA THR A 3 -14.07 16.14 -8.09
C THR A 3 -13.29 15.26 -9.07
N LEU A 4 -13.40 13.93 -8.97
CA LEU A 4 -12.75 13.01 -9.91
C LEU A 4 -13.42 13.09 -11.28
N LEU A 5 -14.74 12.89 -11.35
CA LEU A 5 -15.49 12.88 -12.61
C LEU A 5 -15.33 14.20 -13.40
N THR A 6 -15.20 15.32 -12.69
CA THR A 6 -15.07 16.66 -13.29
C THR A 6 -13.62 17.11 -13.44
N GLY A 7 -12.67 16.33 -12.93
CA GLY A 7 -11.25 16.57 -13.04
C GLY A 7 -10.75 16.46 -14.48
N PRO A 8 -9.56 17.00 -14.79
CA PRO A 8 -9.06 17.13 -16.16
C PRO A 8 -8.87 15.79 -16.88
N ARG A 9 -8.61 14.70 -16.15
CA ARG A 9 -8.46 13.34 -16.69
C ARG A 9 -9.77 12.77 -17.25
N TRP A 10 -10.88 12.98 -16.55
CA TRP A 10 -12.18 12.37 -16.89
C TRP A 10 -13.11 13.35 -17.61
N ALA A 11 -13.05 14.63 -17.24
CA ALA A 11 -13.73 15.75 -17.91
C ALA A 11 -15.20 15.45 -18.27
N ILE A 12 -15.93 14.79 -17.38
CA ILE A 12 -17.34 14.44 -17.63
C ILE A 12 -18.16 15.71 -17.62
N GLY A 13 -18.92 15.92 -18.70
CA GLY A 13 -19.73 17.12 -18.89
C GLY A 13 -20.94 17.20 -17.95
N PRO A 14 -21.47 18.41 -17.69
CA PRO A 14 -22.59 18.63 -16.77
C PRO A 14 -23.86 17.88 -17.18
N ARG A 15 -24.08 17.67 -18.48
CA ARG A 15 -25.20 16.87 -19.00
C ARG A 15 -25.14 15.43 -18.49
N ASP A 16 -23.99 14.77 -18.66
CA ASP A 16 -23.82 13.37 -18.30
C ASP A 16 -23.72 13.19 -16.78
N LEU A 17 -23.15 14.16 -16.06
CA LEU A 17 -23.19 14.20 -14.59
C LEU A 17 -24.62 14.28 -14.04
N ARG A 18 -25.49 15.10 -14.66
CA ARG A 18 -26.90 15.17 -14.27
C ARG A 18 -27.59 13.82 -14.46
N LEU A 19 -27.36 13.16 -15.59
CA LEU A 19 -27.90 11.81 -15.85
C LEU A 19 -27.37 10.79 -14.83
N LEU A 20 -26.08 10.86 -14.50
CA LEU A 20 -25.49 9.97 -13.50
C LEU A 20 -26.08 10.21 -12.10
N ALA A 21 -26.34 11.46 -11.74
CA ALA A 21 -27.05 11.81 -10.50
C ALA A 21 -28.52 11.36 -10.50
N GLU A 22 -29.18 11.33 -11.66
CA GLU A 22 -30.50 10.69 -11.80
C GLU A 22 -30.42 9.18 -11.60
N ARG A 23 -29.39 8.52 -12.14
CA ARG A 23 -29.15 7.08 -11.90
C ARG A 23 -28.88 6.80 -10.42
N ALA A 24 -28.03 7.59 -9.76
CA ALA A 24 -27.73 7.44 -8.34
C ALA A 24 -29.00 7.53 -7.47
N ARG A 25 -29.89 8.47 -7.78
CA ARG A 25 -31.19 8.59 -7.09
C ARG A 25 -32.13 7.42 -7.36
N ARG A 26 -32.11 6.84 -8.57
CA ARG A 26 -32.90 5.64 -8.89
C ARG A 26 -32.39 4.40 -8.17
N ILE A 27 -31.07 4.26 -8.05
CA ILE A 27 -30.44 3.14 -7.32
C ILE A 27 -30.83 3.22 -5.84
N ALA A 28 -30.68 4.37 -5.21
CA ALA A 28 -31.03 4.60 -3.80
C ALA A 28 -32.54 4.64 -3.51
N GLY A 29 -33.40 4.30 -4.48
CA GLY A 29 -34.86 4.31 -4.31
C GLY A 29 -35.50 5.68 -4.03
N VAL A 30 -34.74 6.79 -4.13
CA VAL A 30 -35.21 8.15 -3.81
C VAL A 30 -36.01 8.72 -4.99
N GLN A 31 -37.23 8.20 -5.19
CA GLN A 31 -38.23 8.80 -6.08
C GLN A 31 -39.16 9.72 -5.29
N THR A 32 -38.74 10.99 -5.13
CA THR A 32 -39.54 12.04 -4.47
C THR A 32 -39.70 11.77 -2.97
N ARG A 33 -39.70 12.81 -2.14
CA ARG A 33 -39.96 12.68 -0.71
C ARG A 33 -41.41 12.18 -0.54
N VAL A 34 -41.61 10.88 -0.34
CA VAL A 34 -42.90 10.33 0.06
C VAL A 34 -43.01 10.58 1.57
N GLU A 35 -43.88 11.51 1.98
CA GLU A 35 -44.22 11.62 3.40
C GLU A 35 -44.99 10.35 3.79
N HIS A 36 -44.36 9.49 4.59
CA HIS A 36 -45.03 8.33 5.16
C HIS A 36 -45.99 8.81 6.26
N ALA A 37 -47.28 8.49 6.13
CA ALA A 37 -48.30 8.89 7.09
C ALA A 37 -48.12 8.16 8.45
N THR A 38 -47.48 6.99 8.46
CA THR A 38 -47.26 6.19 9.67
C THR A 38 -45.90 5.48 9.68
N VAL A 39 -45.43 5.10 10.88
CA VAL A 39 -44.21 4.29 11.08
C VAL A 39 -44.35 2.90 10.42
N LEU A 40 -45.57 2.36 10.33
CA LEU A 40 -45.82 1.07 9.71
C LEU A 40 -45.60 1.12 8.18
N ASP A 41 -46.05 2.20 7.53
CA ASP A 41 -45.81 2.42 6.09
C ASP A 41 -44.31 2.59 5.78
N GLN A 42 -43.56 3.17 6.72
CA GLN A 42 -42.12 3.35 6.61
C GLN A 42 -41.37 2.01 6.75
N LEU A 43 -41.81 1.13 7.66
CA LEU A 43 -41.23 -0.21 7.82
C LEU A 43 -41.54 -1.14 6.64
N VAL A 44 -42.72 -1.00 6.01
CA VAL A 44 -43.09 -1.75 4.80
C VAL A 44 -42.23 -1.32 3.61
N SER A 45 -41.95 -0.02 3.42
CA SER A 45 -41.07 0.43 2.33
C SER A 45 -39.61 -0.03 2.51
N ILE A 46 -39.12 -0.08 3.76
CA ILE A 46 -37.80 -0.63 4.10
C ILE A 46 -37.75 -2.13 3.76
N ALA A 47 -38.80 -2.88 4.09
CA ALA A 47 -38.91 -4.30 3.77
C ALA A 47 -39.01 -4.58 2.26
N ASP A 48 -39.60 -3.66 1.48
CA ASP A 48 -39.66 -3.70 0.02
C ASP A 48 -38.36 -3.22 -0.67
N GLY A 49 -37.30 -2.96 0.11
CA GLY A 49 -35.96 -2.66 -0.40
C GLY A 49 -35.67 -1.16 -0.63
N VAL A 50 -36.51 -0.26 -0.12
CA VAL A 50 -36.25 1.18 -0.13
C VAL A 50 -35.85 1.61 1.27
N ASP A 51 -34.56 1.65 1.55
CA ASP A 51 -34.03 2.20 2.81
C ASP A 51 -34.00 3.74 2.72
N PRO A 52 -34.83 4.48 3.48
CA PRO A 52 -34.83 5.93 3.48
C PRO A 52 -33.53 6.55 4.05
N ALA A 53 -32.64 5.75 4.65
CA ALA A 53 -31.30 6.17 5.03
C ALA A 53 -30.27 6.05 3.90
N GLU A 54 -30.61 5.41 2.77
CA GLU A 54 -29.70 5.21 1.65
C GLU A 54 -29.46 6.55 0.92
N VAL A 55 -28.22 7.04 0.97
CA VAL A 55 -27.84 8.32 0.36
C VAL A 55 -27.44 8.08 -1.10
N PRO A 56 -28.00 8.82 -2.07
CA PRO A 56 -27.62 8.70 -3.47
C PRO A 56 -26.10 8.83 -3.66
N SER A 57 -25.47 7.76 -4.13
CA SER A 57 -24.03 7.68 -4.37
C SER A 57 -23.72 7.71 -5.87
N LEU A 58 -22.84 8.63 -6.27
CA LEU A 58 -22.35 8.68 -7.65
C LEU A 58 -21.45 7.49 -7.99
N ASP A 59 -20.87 6.83 -7.00
CA ASP A 59 -20.00 5.67 -7.21
C ASP A 59 -20.79 4.42 -7.62
N ASP A 60 -21.96 4.22 -7.01
CA ASP A 60 -22.86 3.11 -7.36
C ASP A 60 -23.43 3.31 -8.77
N ALA A 61 -23.83 4.55 -9.07
CA ALA A 61 -24.26 4.91 -10.42
C ALA A 61 -23.14 4.82 -11.46
N LEU A 62 -21.88 5.03 -11.07
CA LEU A 62 -20.74 4.85 -11.96
C LEU A 62 -20.47 3.36 -12.25
N SER A 63 -20.65 2.52 -11.23
CA SER A 63 -20.50 1.06 -11.34
C SER A 63 -21.64 0.42 -12.11
N ASP A 64 -22.84 0.99 -12.03
CA ASP A 64 -24.04 0.61 -12.77
C ASP A 64 -24.72 1.85 -13.39
N PRO A 65 -24.21 2.36 -14.53
CA PRO A 65 -24.75 3.56 -15.17
C PRO A 65 -26.15 3.34 -15.78
N GLY A 66 -26.53 2.10 -16.05
CA GLY A 66 -27.76 1.73 -16.75
C GLY A 66 -27.85 2.29 -18.17
N ASP A 67 -29.06 2.29 -18.72
CA ASP A 67 -29.33 2.64 -20.13
C ASP A 67 -29.66 4.12 -20.38
N LEU A 68 -29.31 5.01 -19.44
CA LEU A 68 -29.52 6.44 -19.65
C LEU A 68 -28.73 6.95 -20.87
N PRO A 69 -29.21 8.01 -21.54
CA PRO A 69 -28.66 8.49 -22.80
C PRO A 69 -27.38 9.33 -22.59
N TYR A 70 -26.36 8.74 -21.95
CA TYR A 70 -25.02 9.31 -21.83
C TYR A 70 -24.36 9.46 -23.21
N SER A 71 -23.39 10.37 -23.31
CA SER A 71 -22.47 10.37 -24.46
C SER A 71 -21.63 9.09 -24.49
N GLU A 72 -21.14 8.72 -25.68
CA GLU A 72 -20.26 7.56 -25.88
C GLU A 72 -18.97 7.71 -25.08
N GLU A 73 -18.33 8.89 -25.16
CA GLU A 73 -17.14 9.23 -24.38
C GLU A 73 -17.37 9.10 -22.87
N ALA A 74 -18.53 9.53 -22.36
CA ALA A 74 -18.83 9.39 -20.94
C ALA A 74 -18.92 7.91 -20.53
N ARG A 75 -19.53 7.05 -21.34
CA ARG A 75 -19.63 5.61 -21.05
C ARG A 75 -18.25 4.94 -21.00
N GLU A 76 -17.37 5.26 -21.95
CA GLU A 76 -16.00 4.76 -21.96
C GLU A 76 -15.24 5.21 -20.70
N ARG A 77 -15.29 6.51 -20.37
CA ARG A 77 -14.62 7.06 -19.19
C ARG A 77 -15.20 6.54 -17.89
N PHE A 78 -16.51 6.29 -17.82
CA PHE A 78 -17.15 5.63 -16.69
C PHE A 78 -16.62 4.21 -16.49
N ALA A 79 -16.54 3.43 -17.56
CA ALA A 79 -16.04 2.06 -17.49
C ALA A 79 -14.57 2.01 -17.02
N LEU A 80 -13.73 2.91 -17.54
CA LEU A 80 -12.33 3.05 -17.13
C LEU A 80 -12.21 3.42 -15.65
N LEU A 81 -12.86 4.50 -15.20
CA LEU A 81 -12.80 4.93 -13.81
C LEU A 81 -13.38 3.89 -12.85
N ALA A 82 -14.51 3.26 -13.20
CA ALA A 82 -15.09 2.18 -12.39
C ALA A 82 -14.14 0.98 -12.29
N GLY A 83 -13.43 0.65 -13.37
CA GLY A 83 -12.40 -0.39 -13.38
C GLY A 83 -11.24 -0.06 -12.44
N GLU A 84 -10.71 1.17 -12.51
CA GLU A 84 -9.63 1.64 -11.63
C GLU A 84 -10.04 1.61 -10.16
N LEU A 85 -11.22 2.14 -9.82
CA LEU A 85 -11.71 2.15 -8.44
C LEU A 85 -11.93 0.73 -7.91
N ARG A 86 -12.43 -0.19 -8.74
CA ARG A 86 -12.60 -1.59 -8.35
C ARG A 86 -11.26 -2.27 -8.06
N ALA A 87 -10.26 -2.03 -8.89
CA ALA A 87 -8.91 -2.57 -8.69
C ALA A 87 -8.29 -2.02 -7.38
N LEU A 88 -8.37 -0.70 -7.17
CA LEU A 88 -7.83 -0.05 -5.95
C LEU A 88 -8.56 -0.50 -4.67
N ARG A 89 -9.86 -0.77 -4.75
CA ARG A 89 -10.63 -1.31 -3.61
C ARG A 89 -10.18 -2.71 -3.21
N ALA A 90 -9.75 -3.53 -4.17
CA ALA A 90 -9.25 -4.86 -3.88
C ALA A 90 -7.94 -4.82 -3.07
N SER A 91 -7.15 -3.75 -3.18
CA SER A 91 -5.89 -3.59 -2.45
C SER A 91 -6.02 -2.97 -1.05
N VAL A 92 -7.22 -2.60 -0.58
CA VAL A 92 -7.39 -1.89 0.72
C VAL A 92 -6.86 -2.68 1.93
N GLY A 93 -6.77 -4.01 1.84
CA GLY A 93 -6.22 -4.86 2.89
C GLY A 93 -4.68 -4.96 2.91
N GLU A 94 -4.01 -4.36 1.95
CA GLU A 94 -2.54 -4.32 1.86
C GLU A 94 -1.94 -3.29 2.83
N PRO A 95 -0.61 -3.32 3.07
CA PRO A 95 0.06 -2.25 3.79
C PRO A 95 -0.26 -0.87 3.18
N LEU A 96 -0.50 0.12 4.04
CA LEU A 96 -0.97 1.45 3.64
C LEU A 96 -0.07 2.12 2.58
N LEU A 97 1.25 1.96 2.72
CA LEU A 97 2.23 2.48 1.76
C LEU A 97 2.04 1.90 0.36
N ASP A 98 1.73 0.60 0.28
CA ASP A 98 1.51 -0.09 -0.99
C ASP A 98 0.21 0.39 -1.65
N VAL A 99 -0.85 0.62 -0.86
CA VAL A 99 -2.10 1.22 -1.35
C VAL A 99 -1.84 2.59 -1.96
N VAL A 100 -1.08 3.45 -1.29
CA VAL A 100 -0.75 4.79 -1.79
C VAL A 100 0.08 4.72 -3.07
N ARG A 101 1.10 3.85 -3.12
CA ARG A 101 1.90 3.64 -4.33
C ARG A 101 1.05 3.16 -5.50
N ARG A 102 0.16 2.19 -5.28
CA ARG A 102 -0.78 1.73 -6.32
C ARG A 102 -1.70 2.84 -6.81
N ILE A 103 -2.16 3.74 -5.94
CA ILE A 103 -2.96 4.90 -6.37
C ILE A 103 -2.12 5.82 -7.27
N ILE A 104 -0.88 6.11 -6.89
CA ILE A 104 0.04 6.93 -7.70
C ILE A 104 0.23 6.29 -9.09
N ASP A 105 0.57 4.99 -9.12
CA ASP A 105 0.82 4.25 -10.37
C ASP A 105 -0.44 4.16 -11.24
N THR A 106 -1.60 3.85 -10.65
CA THR A 106 -2.88 3.72 -11.38
C THR A 106 -3.34 5.05 -11.95
N THR A 107 -3.11 6.15 -11.22
CA THR A 107 -3.47 7.49 -11.69
C THR A 107 -2.45 8.07 -12.68
N GLY A 108 -1.22 7.54 -12.70
CA GLY A 108 -0.10 8.06 -13.49
C GLY A 108 0.38 9.43 -13.02
N ALA A 109 0.14 9.77 -11.75
CA ALA A 109 0.46 11.09 -11.20
C ALA A 109 1.97 11.37 -11.22
N ASP A 110 2.78 10.34 -10.94
CA ASP A 110 4.24 10.37 -11.03
C ASP A 110 4.71 10.66 -12.46
N VAL A 111 4.13 10.00 -13.46
CA VAL A 111 4.44 10.19 -14.89
C VAL A 111 4.01 11.58 -15.37
N GLU A 112 2.85 12.08 -14.92
CA GLU A 112 2.39 13.42 -15.26
C GLU A 112 3.34 14.49 -14.70
N LEU A 113 3.79 14.33 -13.46
CA LEU A 113 4.82 15.17 -12.85
C LEU A 113 6.18 14.98 -13.53
N ALA A 114 6.47 13.77 -14.01
CA ALA A 114 7.68 13.43 -14.75
C ALA A 114 7.77 14.15 -16.10
N SER A 115 6.63 14.33 -16.76
CA SER A 115 6.54 15.02 -18.05
C SER A 115 6.43 16.54 -17.94
N ALA A 116 6.34 17.10 -16.73
CA ALA A 116 6.12 18.52 -16.55
C ALA A 116 7.38 19.35 -16.90
N VAL A 117 7.16 20.44 -17.65
CA VAL A 117 8.24 21.31 -18.18
C VAL A 117 8.37 22.63 -17.41
N SER A 118 7.49 22.90 -16.45
CA SER A 118 7.58 24.05 -15.55
C SER A 118 8.87 23.99 -14.71
N PRO A 119 9.50 25.13 -14.40
CA PRO A 119 10.61 25.18 -13.43
C PRO A 119 10.27 24.62 -12.04
N ALA A 120 8.99 24.53 -11.70
CA ALA A 120 8.52 23.94 -10.44
C ALA A 120 8.24 22.42 -10.55
N ALA A 121 8.52 21.78 -11.68
CA ALA A 121 8.24 20.36 -11.89
C ALA A 121 8.99 19.46 -10.90
N GLU A 122 10.28 19.72 -10.69
CA GLU A 122 11.13 18.99 -9.73
C GLU A 122 10.56 19.09 -8.31
N ALA A 123 10.32 20.31 -7.82
CA ALA A 123 9.71 20.52 -6.51
C ALA A 123 8.33 19.86 -6.35
N ARG A 124 7.55 19.72 -7.43
CA ARG A 124 6.28 18.99 -7.37
C ARG A 124 6.46 17.48 -7.25
N ARG A 125 7.51 16.90 -7.85
CA ARG A 125 7.87 15.49 -7.63
C ARG A 125 8.35 15.28 -6.21
N ASP A 126 9.22 16.15 -5.73
CA ASP A 126 9.71 16.11 -4.35
C ASP A 126 8.55 16.18 -3.34
N ASN A 127 7.51 16.99 -3.62
CA ASN A 127 6.31 17.03 -2.79
C ASN A 127 5.56 15.68 -2.77
N LEU A 128 5.50 14.97 -3.89
CA LEU A 128 4.89 13.64 -3.93
C LEU A 128 5.72 12.64 -3.11
N ASP A 129 7.05 12.71 -3.20
CA ASP A 129 7.96 11.87 -2.42
C ASP A 129 7.87 12.18 -0.92
N LEU A 130 7.75 13.46 -0.53
CA LEU A 130 7.51 13.88 0.85
C LEU A 130 6.16 13.37 1.37
N PHE A 131 5.13 13.36 0.53
CA PHE A 131 3.85 12.76 0.90
C PHE A 131 3.97 11.26 1.12
N VAL A 132 4.63 10.53 0.21
CA VAL A 132 4.88 9.09 0.35
C VAL A 132 5.69 8.80 1.61
N LYS A 133 6.70 9.62 1.92
CA LYS A 133 7.47 9.53 3.15
C LYS A 133 6.61 9.77 4.39
N ALA A 134 5.76 10.81 4.38
CA ALA A 134 4.86 11.08 5.49
C ALA A 134 3.90 9.91 5.77
N VAL A 135 3.43 9.22 4.71
CA VAL A 135 2.64 8.00 4.84
C VAL A 135 3.46 6.83 5.39
N ALA A 136 4.71 6.68 4.97
CA ALA A 136 5.61 5.63 5.47
C ALA A 136 5.98 5.83 6.95
N ASP A 137 6.16 7.08 7.37
CA ASP A 137 6.50 7.45 8.75
C ASP A 137 5.26 7.51 9.66
N PHE A 138 4.04 7.43 9.10
CA PHE A 138 2.80 7.51 9.86
C PHE A 138 2.64 6.31 10.80
N GLN A 139 2.46 6.61 12.09
CA GLN A 139 2.12 5.64 13.12
C GLN A 139 0.86 6.10 13.84
N ALA A 140 -0.16 5.24 13.86
CA ALA A 140 -1.39 5.53 14.60
C ALA A 140 -1.16 5.41 16.12
N VAL A 141 -1.87 6.22 16.90
CA VAL A 141 -1.76 6.27 18.37
C VAL A 141 -2.12 4.94 19.04
N ASP A 142 -3.07 4.22 18.45
CA ASP A 142 -3.52 2.89 18.87
C ASP A 142 -2.69 1.74 18.23
N GLY A 143 -1.68 2.09 17.43
CA GLY A 143 -0.84 1.15 16.68
C GLY A 143 -1.46 0.61 15.39
N ALA A 144 -2.72 0.95 15.07
CA ALA A 144 -3.41 0.45 13.89
C ALA A 144 -3.17 1.36 12.67
N VAL A 145 -2.18 1.02 11.84
CA VAL A 145 -1.88 1.73 10.59
C VAL A 145 -2.92 1.37 9.53
N THR A 146 -4.02 2.12 9.48
CA THR A 146 -5.14 1.91 8.55
C THR A 146 -5.46 3.16 7.74
N LEU A 147 -6.13 2.99 6.59
CA LEU A 147 -6.53 4.11 5.73
C LEU A 147 -7.43 5.14 6.46
N PRO A 148 -8.48 4.75 7.23
CA PRO A 148 -9.26 5.72 8.00
C PRO A 148 -8.43 6.50 9.02
N ALA A 149 -7.46 5.84 9.68
CA ALA A 149 -6.57 6.51 10.62
C ALA A 149 -5.65 7.53 9.93
N LEU A 150 -5.11 7.20 8.75
CA LEU A 150 -4.34 8.16 7.95
C LEU A 150 -5.20 9.37 7.55
N LEU A 151 -6.42 9.15 7.06
CA LEU A 151 -7.31 10.24 6.66
C LEU A 151 -7.68 11.14 7.86
N ALA A 152 -7.92 10.55 9.03
CA ALA A 152 -8.16 11.31 10.25
C ALA A 152 -6.93 12.13 10.67
N TYR A 153 -5.73 11.55 10.56
CA TYR A 153 -4.47 12.25 10.80
C TYR A 153 -4.27 13.44 9.84
N LEU A 154 -4.42 13.21 8.53
CA LEU A 154 -4.29 14.28 7.52
C LEU A 154 -5.33 15.39 7.72
N THR A 155 -6.56 15.04 8.11
CA THR A 155 -7.61 16.03 8.42
C THR A 155 -7.23 16.84 9.68
N ALA A 156 -6.71 16.18 10.71
CA ALA A 156 -6.27 16.86 11.93
C ALA A 156 -5.07 17.79 11.68
N GLU A 157 -4.12 17.39 10.83
CA GLU A 157 -3.00 18.24 10.43
C GLU A 157 -3.45 19.46 9.61
N ASP A 158 -4.48 19.34 8.76
CA ASP A 158 -5.05 20.47 8.01
C ASP A 158 -5.85 21.42 8.92
N ASP A 159 -6.63 20.86 9.86
CA ASP A 159 -7.49 21.64 10.76
C ASP A 159 -6.71 22.32 11.90
N GLN A 160 -5.67 21.66 12.45
CA GLN A 160 -5.01 22.06 13.70
C GLN A 160 -3.48 22.06 13.63
N GLY A 161 -2.89 21.42 12.62
CA GLY A 161 -1.45 21.23 12.49
C GLY A 161 -0.75 22.35 11.74
N ASN A 162 0.49 22.06 11.32
CA ASN A 162 1.26 22.95 10.44
C ASN A 162 1.21 22.51 8.97
N GLY A 163 0.43 21.46 8.67
CA GLY A 163 0.47 20.74 7.40
C GLY A 163 1.71 19.87 7.24
N LEU A 164 1.76 19.13 6.12
CA LEU A 164 2.92 18.31 5.77
C LEU A 164 4.10 19.15 5.28
N ASP A 165 5.30 18.59 5.40
CA ASP A 165 6.50 19.18 4.83
C ASP A 165 6.34 19.35 3.32
N LEU A 166 6.63 20.57 2.86
CA LEU A 166 6.66 20.90 1.44
C LEU A 166 8.12 21.03 1.00
N ALA A 167 8.40 20.49 -0.18
CA ALA A 167 9.66 20.67 -0.85
C ALA A 167 9.88 22.17 -1.02
N THR A 168 10.89 22.69 -0.34
CA THR A 168 11.30 24.06 -0.54
C THR A 168 12.10 24.07 -1.84
N PRO A 169 11.70 24.83 -2.87
CA PRO A 169 12.49 24.94 -4.09
C PRO A 169 13.89 25.41 -3.70
N THR A 170 14.85 24.50 -3.75
CA THR A 170 16.23 24.80 -3.40
C THR A 170 16.90 25.29 -4.66
N LEU A 171 16.65 26.54 -4.99
CA LEU A 171 17.49 27.27 -5.92
C LEU A 171 18.05 28.45 -5.13
N ALA A 172 19.38 28.55 -5.10
CA ALA A 172 20.10 29.72 -4.63
C ALA A 172 19.64 31.01 -5.36
N ASP A 173 18.90 30.86 -6.47
CA ASP A 173 18.33 31.91 -7.31
C ASP A 173 16.80 31.85 -7.35
N SER A 174 16.13 31.99 -6.19
CA SER A 174 14.66 32.05 -6.12
C SER A 174 14.18 33.18 -5.20
N VAL A 175 13.03 33.76 -5.52
CA VAL A 175 12.35 34.73 -4.64
C VAL A 175 11.77 33.98 -3.44
N LYS A 176 12.14 34.41 -2.22
CA LYS A 176 11.65 33.80 -0.98
C LYS A 176 10.42 34.56 -0.48
N LEU A 177 9.29 33.87 -0.37
CA LEU A 177 8.06 34.41 0.22
C LEU A 177 7.95 33.93 1.67
N LEU A 178 8.11 34.86 2.61
CA LEU A 178 8.18 34.58 4.05
C LEU A 178 7.32 35.57 4.83
N THR A 179 6.88 35.17 6.02
CA THR A 179 6.30 36.11 6.98
C THR A 179 7.42 36.94 7.63
N VAL A 180 7.10 38.15 8.08
CA VAL A 180 8.07 39.02 8.78
C VAL A 180 8.69 38.30 9.99
N HIS A 181 7.91 37.53 10.73
CA HIS A 181 8.40 36.72 11.85
C HIS A 181 9.48 35.71 11.44
N ARG A 182 9.27 34.96 10.35
CA ARG A 182 10.25 33.99 9.83
C ARG A 182 11.49 34.65 9.22
N SER A 183 11.44 35.96 8.95
CA SER A 183 12.59 36.71 8.40
C SER A 183 13.61 37.15 9.46
N LYS A 184 13.28 37.06 10.75
CA LYS A 184 14.13 37.55 11.83
C LYS A 184 15.51 36.87 11.81
N GLY A 185 16.57 37.68 11.78
CA GLY A 185 17.96 37.19 11.75
C GLY A 185 18.51 36.90 10.35
N LEU A 186 17.68 37.03 9.31
CA LEU A 186 18.08 36.86 7.91
C LEU A 186 18.25 38.22 7.22
N GLU A 187 19.00 38.25 6.11
CA GLU A 187 19.28 39.47 5.33
C GLU A 187 19.18 39.17 3.83
N TRP A 188 18.64 40.11 3.05
CA TRP A 188 18.56 40.01 1.59
C TRP A 188 18.95 41.33 0.91
N GLY A 189 19.52 41.23 -0.30
CA GLY A 189 19.86 42.41 -1.10
C GLY A 189 18.66 43.32 -1.38
N THR A 190 17.50 42.73 -1.69
CA THR A 190 16.24 43.46 -1.92
C THR A 190 15.09 42.80 -1.16
N VAL A 191 14.26 43.60 -0.48
CA VAL A 191 13.07 43.13 0.24
C VAL A 191 11.82 43.85 -0.27
N PHE A 192 10.76 43.09 -0.52
CA PHE A 192 9.44 43.60 -0.85
C PHE A 192 8.49 43.38 0.33
N LEU A 193 8.12 44.46 1.01
CA LEU A 193 7.09 44.47 2.03
C LEU A 193 5.74 44.81 1.40
N VAL A 194 4.96 43.78 1.09
CA VAL A 194 3.71 43.90 0.34
C VAL A 194 2.48 43.93 1.24
N GLY A 195 1.45 44.67 0.83
CA GLY A 195 0.17 44.72 1.55
C GLY A 195 0.23 45.48 2.88
N THR A 196 1.06 46.53 2.95
CA THR A 196 1.26 47.38 4.13
C THR A 196 0.15 48.42 4.23
N CYS A 197 -1.09 47.95 4.38
CA CYS A 197 -2.27 48.80 4.44
C CYS A 197 -2.66 49.10 5.90
N GLU A 198 -3.44 50.16 6.11
CA GLU A 198 -4.06 50.44 7.42
C GLU A 198 -4.73 49.17 7.97
N THR A 199 -4.63 48.94 9.28
CA THR A 199 -5.20 47.78 10.00
C THR A 199 -4.68 46.38 9.60
N ARG A 200 -3.90 46.27 8.52
CA ARG A 200 -3.26 45.03 8.06
C ARG A 200 -1.83 44.93 8.57
N PHE A 201 -1.04 45.98 8.35
CA PHE A 201 0.30 46.10 8.92
C PHE A 201 0.65 47.58 9.14
N PRO A 202 0.59 48.07 10.40
CA PRO A 202 0.37 47.32 11.65
C PRO A 202 -1.03 46.70 11.77
N SER A 203 -1.11 45.55 12.45
CA SER A 203 -2.38 44.96 12.85
C SER A 203 -2.98 45.76 14.00
N ASN A 204 -4.29 46.05 13.94
CA ASN A 204 -5.02 46.64 15.07
C ASN A 204 -5.73 45.57 15.94
N ARG A 205 -5.51 44.29 15.64
CA ARG A 205 -6.12 43.17 16.35
C ARG A 205 -5.23 42.78 17.52
N SER A 206 -5.64 43.17 18.73
CA SER A 206 -4.99 42.73 19.96
C SER A 206 -5.09 41.23 20.17
N ARG A 207 -4.13 40.71 20.94
CA ARG A 207 -4.14 39.32 21.40
C ARG A 207 -5.37 39.05 22.26
N THR A 208 -5.84 37.81 22.23
CA THR A 208 -6.93 37.35 23.09
C THR A 208 -6.53 37.49 24.55
N LEU A 209 -7.39 38.12 25.35
CA LEU A 209 -7.12 38.37 26.77
C LEU A 209 -7.53 37.15 27.61
N TRP A 210 -6.73 36.80 28.61
CA TRP A 210 -7.04 35.73 29.58
C TRP A 210 -8.31 35.99 30.41
N THR A 211 -8.69 37.27 30.56
CA THR A 211 -9.96 37.66 31.19
C THR A 211 -11.19 37.37 30.33
N SER A 212 -10.99 37.02 29.05
CA SER A 212 -12.06 36.77 28.07
C SER A 212 -12.01 35.38 27.43
N SER A 213 -10.89 34.64 27.59
CA SER A 213 -10.72 33.31 27.01
C SER A 213 -10.03 32.38 28.00
N PRO A 214 -10.61 31.20 28.28
CA PRO A 214 -10.01 30.21 29.17
C PRO A 214 -8.76 29.54 28.58
N ALA A 215 -8.52 29.66 27.27
CA ALA A 215 -7.35 29.08 26.60
C ALA A 215 -6.06 29.90 26.81
N VAL A 216 -6.14 31.10 27.39
CA VAL A 216 -4.98 31.98 27.58
C VAL A 216 -4.57 31.97 29.05
N LEU A 217 -3.30 31.66 29.31
CA LEU A 217 -2.75 31.65 30.66
C LEU A 217 -2.81 33.06 31.28
N PRO A 218 -3.30 33.20 32.54
CA PRO A 218 -3.31 34.48 33.24
C PRO A 218 -1.95 35.15 33.27
N ALA A 219 -1.89 36.46 32.97
CA ALA A 219 -0.65 37.23 32.88
C ALA A 219 0.28 37.08 34.11
N PRO A 220 -0.22 37.04 35.37
CA PRO A 220 0.63 36.84 36.54
C PRO A 220 1.30 35.47 36.63
N LEU A 221 0.79 34.46 35.93
CA LEU A 221 1.30 33.09 35.95
C LEU A 221 2.30 32.82 34.82
N ARG A 222 2.52 33.78 33.92
CA ARG A 222 3.48 33.64 32.83
C ARG A 222 4.89 33.94 33.31
N GLY A 223 5.90 33.31 32.71
CA GLY A 223 7.30 33.55 33.03
C GLY A 223 7.79 34.97 32.66
N ASP A 224 7.12 35.62 31.70
CA ASP A 224 7.37 36.99 31.23
C ASP A 224 6.44 38.02 31.89
N ALA A 225 5.82 37.69 33.04
CA ALA A 225 4.83 38.56 33.70
C ALA A 225 5.34 39.99 33.97
N ALA A 226 6.64 40.16 34.24
CA ALA A 226 7.24 41.48 34.51
C ALA A 226 7.17 42.43 33.31
N ASP A 227 7.14 41.90 32.09
CA ASP A 227 7.11 42.67 30.84
C ASP A 227 5.68 42.88 30.31
N LEU A 228 4.69 42.24 30.94
CA LEU A 228 3.30 42.25 30.52
C LEU A 228 2.47 43.20 31.40
N PRO A 229 1.48 43.90 30.81
CA PRO A 229 0.46 44.59 31.59
C PRO A 229 -0.19 43.65 32.61
N GLN A 230 -0.46 44.19 33.80
CA GLN A 230 -1.08 43.45 34.90
C GLN A 230 -2.48 43.99 35.19
N LEU A 231 -3.36 43.09 35.65
CA LEU A 231 -4.70 43.47 36.07
C LEU A 231 -4.66 43.92 37.53
N GLU A 232 -4.91 45.21 37.78
CA GLU A 232 -4.83 45.81 39.12
C GLU A 232 -6.13 45.71 39.94
N GLY A 233 -7.23 45.26 39.33
CA GLY A 233 -8.53 45.13 39.97
C GLY A 233 -9.53 44.33 39.12
N HIS A 234 -10.64 43.92 39.73
CA HIS A 234 -11.67 43.08 39.08
C HIS A 234 -12.96 43.82 38.74
N ASP A 235 -12.97 45.14 38.88
CA ASP A 235 -14.09 45.98 38.48
C ASP A 235 -13.97 46.39 37.00
N LYS A 236 -15.05 46.99 36.47
CA LYS A 236 -15.10 47.42 35.07
C LYS A 236 -13.98 48.43 34.72
N PRO A 237 -13.71 49.46 35.53
CA PRO A 237 -12.60 50.39 35.26
C PRO A 237 -11.23 49.69 35.17
N ALA A 238 -10.91 48.78 36.08
CA ALA A 238 -9.63 48.06 36.02
C ALA A 238 -9.53 47.15 34.80
N LEU A 239 -10.62 46.47 34.42
CA LEU A 239 -10.66 45.66 33.20
C LEU A 239 -10.47 46.50 31.92
N ASP A 240 -11.07 47.69 31.87
CA ASP A 240 -10.91 48.62 30.74
C ASP A 240 -9.50 49.21 30.67
N ALA A 241 -8.91 49.56 31.82
CA ALA A 241 -7.51 49.99 31.91
C ALA A 241 -6.55 48.88 31.45
N TYR A 242 -6.77 47.63 31.89
CA TYR A 242 -5.98 46.48 31.47
C TYR A 242 -6.06 46.22 29.97
N ARG A 243 -7.26 46.31 29.37
CA ARG A 243 -7.46 46.22 27.91
C ARG A 243 -6.68 47.31 27.17
N GLN A 244 -6.69 48.53 27.68
CA GLN A 244 -5.97 49.65 27.06
C GLN A 244 -4.46 49.47 27.16
N ALA A 245 -3.94 49.07 28.33
CA ALA A 245 -2.52 48.79 28.52
C ALA A 245 -2.04 47.63 27.62
N THR A 246 -2.84 46.56 27.49
CA THR A 246 -2.53 45.45 26.59
C THR A 246 -2.55 45.88 25.13
N ARG A 247 -3.51 46.71 24.70
CA ARG A 247 -3.51 47.29 23.35
C ARG A 247 -2.28 48.13 23.06
N ALA A 248 -1.84 48.94 24.02
CA ALA A 248 -0.63 49.76 23.87
C ALA A 248 0.62 48.88 23.77
N HIS A 249 0.71 47.84 24.60
CA HIS A 249 1.79 46.87 24.55
C HIS A 249 1.84 46.10 23.21
N ASP A 250 0.69 45.59 22.74
CA ASP A 250 0.57 44.92 21.44
C ASP A 250 0.97 45.86 20.27
N ALA A 251 0.61 47.15 20.34
CA ALA A 251 1.00 48.12 19.33
C ALA A 251 2.52 48.38 19.31
N GLU A 252 3.18 48.36 20.47
CA GLU A 252 4.64 48.44 20.56
C GLU A 252 5.31 47.17 20.00
N GLU A 253 4.75 45.99 20.26
CA GLU A 253 5.24 44.74 19.65
C GLU A 253 5.10 44.75 18.11
N GLU A 254 3.96 45.21 17.59
CA GLU A 254 3.75 45.39 16.14
C GLU A 254 4.75 46.38 15.54
N LEU A 255 5.09 47.47 16.26
CA LEU A 255 6.12 48.42 15.83
C LEU A 255 7.50 47.77 15.75
N ARG A 256 7.87 46.94 16.74
CA ARG A 256 9.12 46.16 16.69
C ARG A 256 9.12 45.19 15.51
N LEU A 257 7.97 44.61 15.17
CA LEU A 257 7.84 43.78 13.97
C LEU A 257 8.03 44.60 12.69
N GLY A 258 7.50 45.83 12.64
CA GLY A 258 7.77 46.81 11.58
C GLY A 258 9.26 47.11 11.42
N TYR A 259 9.96 47.35 12.53
CA TYR A 259 11.42 47.54 12.54
C TYR A 259 12.17 46.31 11.98
N VAL A 260 11.77 45.08 12.39
CA VAL A 260 12.34 43.85 11.83
C VAL A 260 12.17 43.82 10.32
N ALA A 261 10.96 44.09 9.81
CA ALA A 261 10.65 44.06 8.38
C ALA A 261 11.54 45.02 7.57
N VAL A 262 11.66 46.27 8.02
CA VAL A 262 12.44 47.32 7.35
C VAL A 262 13.94 46.98 7.35
N THR A 263 14.44 46.40 8.45
CA THR A 263 15.87 46.09 8.61
C THR A 263 16.32 44.79 7.95
N ARG A 264 15.46 44.08 7.23
CA ARG A 264 15.87 42.87 6.47
C ARG A 264 16.57 43.20 5.15
N ALA A 265 16.42 44.43 4.64
CA ALA A 265 16.97 44.86 3.36
C ALA A 265 18.40 45.39 3.50
N ALA A 266 19.33 44.83 2.73
CA ALA A 266 20.72 45.31 2.67
C ALA A 266 20.90 46.50 1.71
N HIS A 267 20.20 46.50 0.56
CA HIS A 267 20.37 47.53 -0.47
C HIS A 267 19.07 48.22 -0.88
N ARG A 268 17.96 47.47 -0.99
CA ARG A 268 16.69 48.02 -1.46
C ARG A 268 15.51 47.50 -0.68
N LEU A 269 14.67 48.42 -0.20
CA LEU A 269 13.37 48.14 0.37
C LEU A 269 12.28 48.69 -0.55
N CYS A 270 11.29 47.86 -0.86
CA CYS A 270 10.08 48.27 -1.56
C CYS A 270 8.88 48.01 -0.65
N VAL A 271 8.11 49.05 -0.33
CA VAL A 271 6.91 48.95 0.51
C VAL A 271 5.69 49.29 -0.33
N THR A 272 4.74 48.37 -0.40
CA THR A 272 3.53 48.55 -1.22
C THR A 272 2.26 48.31 -0.40
N SER A 273 1.20 48.98 -0.80
CA SER A 273 -0.16 48.82 -0.27
C SER A 273 -1.17 48.84 -1.41
N TYR A 274 -2.40 48.48 -1.10
CA TYR A 274 -3.53 48.51 -2.02
C TYR A 274 -4.74 49.11 -1.30
N CYS A 275 -5.57 49.83 -2.05
CA CYS A 275 -6.77 50.47 -1.50
C CYS A 275 -8.01 49.57 -1.56
N TRP A 276 -8.05 48.59 -2.46
CA TRP A 276 -9.22 47.75 -2.70
C TRP A 276 -8.89 46.27 -2.59
N SER A 277 -9.84 45.49 -2.09
CA SER A 277 -9.83 44.02 -2.11
C SER A 277 -11.27 43.53 -2.35
N GLU A 278 -11.52 42.22 -2.21
CA GLU A 278 -12.88 41.64 -2.25
C GLU A 278 -13.82 42.14 -1.13
N ARG A 279 -13.33 43.00 -0.23
CA ARG A 279 -14.13 43.59 0.84
C ARG A 279 -14.74 44.90 0.35
N ALA A 280 -15.97 45.17 0.77
CA ALA A 280 -16.68 46.40 0.41
C ALA A 280 -16.02 47.68 0.96
N THR A 281 -15.28 47.60 2.06
CA THR A 281 -14.60 48.75 2.66
C THR A 281 -13.17 48.89 2.11
N PRO A 282 -12.79 50.05 1.57
CA PRO A 282 -11.43 50.28 1.11
C PRO A 282 -10.45 50.41 2.27
N PHE A 283 -9.20 50.12 1.96
CA PHE A 283 -8.04 50.39 2.79
C PHE A 283 -7.36 51.71 2.38
N GLY A 284 -6.64 52.30 3.33
CA GLY A 284 -5.68 53.39 3.10
C GLY A 284 -4.23 52.96 3.32
N PRO A 285 -3.27 53.85 3.03
CA PRO A 285 -1.89 53.71 3.47
C PRO A 285 -1.81 53.49 4.99
N SER A 286 -0.87 52.67 5.43
CA SER A 286 -0.67 52.47 6.87
C SER A 286 0.18 53.57 7.50
N GLU A 287 0.16 53.65 8.83
CA GLU A 287 1.07 54.51 9.61
C GLU A 287 2.55 54.29 9.23
N TYR A 288 2.95 53.04 8.95
CA TYR A 288 4.33 52.75 8.50
C TYR A 288 4.63 53.37 7.14
N GLN A 289 3.67 53.38 6.23
CA GLN A 289 3.85 54.02 4.93
C GLN A 289 3.91 55.55 5.05
N HIS A 290 3.16 56.15 5.96
CA HIS A 290 3.25 57.58 6.25
C HIS A 290 4.63 57.97 6.77
N VAL A 291 5.17 57.22 7.75
CA VAL A 291 6.53 57.45 8.26
C VAL A 291 7.59 57.31 7.15
N LEU A 292 7.48 56.30 6.30
CA LEU A 292 8.40 56.12 5.19
C LEU A 292 8.26 57.21 4.12
N LYS A 293 7.04 57.67 3.84
CA LYS A 293 6.78 58.78 2.93
C LYS A 293 7.45 60.06 3.43
N GLU A 294 7.21 60.43 4.68
CA GLU A 294 7.82 61.59 5.32
C GLU A 294 9.35 61.51 5.23
N GLN A 295 9.93 60.34 5.50
CA GLN A 295 11.38 60.15 5.41
C GLN A 295 11.92 60.29 3.98
N LEU A 296 11.20 59.79 2.97
CA LEU A 296 11.58 59.93 1.56
C LEU A 296 11.52 61.40 1.13
N GLU A 297 10.49 62.13 1.54
CA GLU A 297 10.33 63.56 1.28
C GLU A 297 11.46 64.38 1.92
N GLU A 298 11.85 64.05 3.16
CA GLU A 298 13.02 64.65 3.83
C GLU A 298 14.34 64.39 3.09
N TRP A 299 14.48 63.22 2.47
CA TRP A 299 15.65 62.88 1.64
C TRP A 299 15.60 63.51 0.24
N GLY A 300 14.53 64.24 -0.10
CA GLY A 300 14.34 64.80 -1.43
C GLY A 300 14.09 63.73 -2.51
N LEU A 301 13.62 62.55 -2.11
CA LEU A 301 13.27 61.46 -3.01
C LEU A 301 11.79 61.54 -3.39
N GLU A 302 11.48 61.19 -4.64
CA GLU A 302 10.10 61.11 -5.10
C GLU A 302 9.38 59.92 -4.47
N VAL A 303 8.10 60.10 -4.11
CA VAL A 303 7.21 59.04 -3.63
C VAL A 303 6.27 58.62 -4.76
N PRO A 304 6.66 57.65 -5.60
CA PRO A 304 5.88 57.28 -6.77
C PRO A 304 4.58 56.58 -6.37
N GLY A 305 3.46 57.01 -6.96
CA GLY A 305 2.21 56.26 -6.93
C GLY A 305 1.46 56.27 -5.59
N TRP A 306 1.69 57.27 -4.73
CA TRP A 306 0.92 57.44 -3.50
C TRP A 306 -0.57 57.59 -3.78
N ARG A 307 -1.42 56.86 -3.04
CA ARG A 307 -2.87 56.96 -3.11
C ARG A 307 -3.45 57.00 -1.72
N ASP A 308 -4.29 58.00 -1.45
CA ASP A 308 -5.01 58.08 -0.19
C ASP A 308 -6.18 57.09 -0.15
N LYS A 309 -6.72 56.89 1.04
CA LYS A 309 -7.89 56.03 1.25
C LYS A 309 -9.08 56.53 0.41
N PRO A 310 -9.68 55.68 -0.43
CA PRO A 310 -10.91 56.01 -1.15
C PRO A 310 -12.05 56.43 -0.21
N ALA A 311 -12.93 57.29 -0.71
CA ALA A 311 -14.07 57.76 0.07
C ALA A 311 -15.10 56.64 0.27
N LYS A 312 -15.86 56.74 1.37
CA LYS A 312 -16.97 55.82 1.61
C LYS A 312 -18.01 55.95 0.49
N GLY A 313 -18.23 54.86 -0.25
CA GLY A 313 -19.19 54.81 -1.36
C GLY A 313 -18.54 54.85 -2.74
N ASP A 314 -17.22 55.01 -2.83
CA ASP A 314 -16.49 54.82 -4.09
C ASP A 314 -16.69 53.38 -4.60
N PRO A 315 -16.86 53.18 -5.92
CA PRO A 315 -17.09 51.85 -6.48
C PRO A 315 -15.84 50.98 -6.32
N ASN A 316 -16.01 49.79 -5.73
CA ASN A 316 -14.92 48.82 -5.62
C ASN A 316 -14.64 48.21 -7.00
N PRO A 317 -13.42 48.34 -7.56
CA PRO A 317 -13.07 47.75 -8.85
C PRO A 317 -13.26 46.23 -8.92
N TYR A 318 -13.19 45.53 -7.79
CA TYR A 318 -13.43 44.08 -7.74
C TYR A 318 -14.89 43.72 -8.02
N ASP A 319 -15.84 44.62 -7.73
CA ASP A 319 -17.28 44.36 -8.00
C ASP A 319 -17.58 44.35 -9.51
N ALA A 320 -16.72 44.98 -10.32
CA ALA A 320 -16.81 44.96 -11.78
C ALA A 320 -16.20 43.71 -12.41
N VAL A 321 -15.43 42.93 -11.65
CA VAL A 321 -14.82 41.68 -12.11
C VAL A 321 -15.77 40.55 -11.80
N ASP A 322 -16.26 39.84 -12.81
CA ASP A 322 -16.99 38.59 -12.59
C ASP A 322 -16.00 37.53 -12.05
N PRO A 323 -16.15 37.08 -10.78
CA PRO A 323 -15.28 36.05 -10.24
C PRO A 323 -15.63 34.67 -10.79
N SER A 324 -16.75 34.55 -11.54
CA SER A 324 -17.17 33.28 -12.11
C SER A 324 -16.08 32.74 -13.03
N ARG A 325 -15.71 31.49 -12.79
CA ARG A 325 -14.83 30.73 -13.67
C ARG A 325 -15.69 29.75 -14.44
N PRO A 326 -15.48 29.59 -15.76
CA PRO A 326 -16.17 28.56 -16.50
C PRO A 326 -15.83 27.20 -15.90
N TRP A 327 -16.88 26.45 -15.55
CA TRP A 327 -16.77 25.08 -15.11
C TRP A 327 -17.69 24.21 -15.98
N PRO A 328 -17.18 23.09 -16.54
CA PRO A 328 -15.80 22.60 -16.46
C PRO A 328 -14.79 23.52 -17.17
N VAL A 329 -13.51 23.43 -16.79
CA VAL A 329 -12.44 24.24 -17.39
C VAL A 329 -12.32 23.87 -18.88
N THR A 330 -12.62 24.81 -19.77
CA THR A 330 -12.57 24.60 -21.23
C THR A 330 -11.25 25.01 -21.86
N THR A 331 -10.39 25.71 -21.11
CA THR A 331 -9.11 26.22 -21.62
C THR A 331 -7.96 25.25 -21.32
N THR A 332 -7.20 24.89 -22.35
CA THR A 332 -6.00 24.07 -22.22
C THR A 332 -4.81 24.95 -21.83
N GLY A 333 -4.14 24.65 -20.71
CA GLY A 333 -2.90 25.31 -20.33
C GLY A 333 -1.74 24.95 -21.27
N ARG A 334 -0.66 25.75 -21.27
CA ARG A 334 0.53 25.52 -22.13
C ARG A 334 1.09 24.11 -22.00
N GLU A 335 1.26 23.60 -20.77
CA GLU A 335 1.80 22.24 -20.59
C GLU A 335 0.84 21.17 -21.12
N ALA A 336 -0.48 21.34 -20.93
CA ALA A 336 -1.47 20.42 -21.47
C ALA A 336 -1.48 20.42 -23.00
N ALA A 337 -1.28 21.58 -23.63
CA ALA A 337 -1.13 21.67 -25.09
C ALA A 337 0.12 20.91 -25.59
N LEU A 338 1.25 21.05 -24.89
CA LEU A 338 2.48 20.30 -25.21
C LEU A 338 2.29 18.78 -25.06
N ARG A 339 1.59 18.34 -24.01
CA ARG A 339 1.26 16.91 -23.81
C ARG A 339 0.36 16.37 -24.92
N LEU A 340 -0.65 17.13 -25.35
CA LEU A 340 -1.52 16.74 -26.47
C LEU A 340 -0.74 16.66 -27.79
N GLU A 341 0.17 17.60 -28.04
CA GLU A 341 1.05 17.59 -29.21
C GLU A 341 1.98 16.37 -29.19
N ALA A 342 2.63 16.10 -28.06
CA ALA A 342 3.48 14.93 -27.88
C ALA A 342 2.69 13.63 -28.09
N ALA A 343 1.48 13.52 -27.50
CA ALA A 343 0.60 12.37 -27.70
C ALA A 343 0.19 12.19 -29.16
N ALA A 344 -0.08 13.28 -29.90
CA ALA A 344 -0.38 13.22 -31.32
C ALA A 344 0.82 12.69 -32.13
N ARG A 345 2.05 13.12 -31.80
CA ARG A 345 3.28 12.61 -32.44
C ARG A 345 3.47 11.12 -32.17
N VAL A 346 3.29 10.67 -30.92
CA VAL A 346 3.40 9.25 -30.55
C VAL A 346 2.36 8.39 -31.28
N ARG A 347 1.11 8.85 -31.39
CA ARG A 347 0.05 8.12 -32.13
C ARG A 347 0.29 8.07 -33.64
N ALA A 348 0.98 9.07 -34.20
CA ALA A 348 1.30 9.13 -35.61
C ALA A 348 2.60 8.40 -35.97
N ALA A 349 3.42 8.05 -34.97
CA ALA A 349 4.66 7.34 -35.17
C ALA A 349 4.38 5.89 -35.62
N ASP A 350 5.08 5.45 -36.67
CA ASP A 350 5.10 4.05 -37.10
C ASP A 350 6.35 3.37 -36.52
N PRO A 351 6.21 2.42 -35.58
CA PRO A 351 7.34 1.74 -34.96
C PRO A 351 8.16 0.87 -35.92
N ALA A 352 7.65 0.59 -37.13
CA ALA A 352 8.39 -0.16 -38.15
C ALA A 352 9.23 0.73 -39.08
N THR A 353 9.04 2.05 -39.03
CA THR A 353 9.80 3.00 -39.84
C THR A 353 11.21 3.17 -39.27
N ALA A 354 12.23 3.20 -40.13
CA ALA A 354 13.59 3.44 -39.71
C ALA A 354 13.78 4.89 -39.25
N ASP A 355 14.58 5.09 -38.20
CA ASP A 355 14.93 6.43 -37.70
C ASP A 355 15.90 7.14 -38.65
N GLU A 356 15.35 7.71 -39.72
CA GLU A 356 16.11 8.50 -40.68
C GLU A 356 16.42 9.89 -40.10
N GLY A 357 17.71 10.26 -40.02
CA GLY A 357 18.15 11.61 -39.66
C GLY A 357 18.70 11.78 -38.24
N LEU A 358 18.86 10.70 -37.47
CA LEU A 358 19.61 10.74 -36.22
C LEU A 358 21.12 10.86 -36.49
N ASP A 359 21.81 11.67 -35.69
CA ASP A 359 23.28 11.65 -35.67
C ASP A 359 23.83 10.42 -34.91
N MET A 360 25.16 10.23 -34.93
CA MET A 360 25.79 9.07 -34.29
C MET A 360 25.59 9.02 -32.76
N LEU A 361 25.47 10.19 -32.11
CA LEU A 361 25.25 10.26 -30.67
C LEU A 361 23.79 9.97 -30.34
N GLU A 362 22.86 10.55 -31.09
CA GLU A 362 21.43 10.32 -30.97
C GLU A 362 21.08 8.85 -31.22
N ALA A 363 21.65 8.24 -32.26
CA ALA A 363 21.45 6.82 -32.58
C ALA A 363 21.96 5.90 -31.45
N ALA A 364 23.07 6.27 -30.78
CA ALA A 364 23.56 5.51 -29.64
C ALA A 364 22.61 5.61 -28.43
N VAL A 365 22.07 6.80 -28.16
CA VAL A 365 21.08 7.00 -27.08
C VAL A 365 19.80 6.23 -27.35
N VAL A 366 19.30 6.22 -28.59
CA VAL A 366 18.12 5.44 -28.98
C VAL A 366 18.38 3.94 -28.82
N ALA A 367 19.54 3.44 -29.24
CA ALA A 367 19.90 2.03 -29.07
C ALA A 367 19.99 1.60 -27.58
N ASP A 368 20.45 2.51 -26.70
CA ASP A 368 20.43 2.28 -25.25
C ASP A 368 18.97 2.21 -24.74
N TRP A 369 18.09 3.10 -25.19
CA TRP A 369 16.65 3.05 -24.85
C TRP A 369 15.97 1.77 -25.35
N ASP A 370 16.25 1.34 -26.58
CA ASP A 370 15.70 0.09 -27.13
C ASP A 370 16.14 -1.13 -26.29
N THR A 371 17.42 -1.16 -25.91
CA THR A 371 17.97 -2.22 -25.06
C THR A 371 17.30 -2.22 -23.68
N GLU A 372 17.06 -1.05 -23.10
CA GLU A 372 16.38 -0.92 -21.82
C GLU A 372 14.90 -1.32 -21.92
N LEU A 373 14.20 -0.86 -22.96
CA LEU A 373 12.81 -1.22 -23.25
C LEU A 373 12.64 -2.73 -23.44
N ASP A 374 13.54 -3.39 -24.18
CA ASP A 374 13.50 -4.84 -24.37
C ASP A 374 13.63 -5.60 -23.06
N ARG A 375 14.52 -5.15 -22.16
CA ARG A 375 14.70 -5.73 -20.82
C ARG A 375 13.43 -5.55 -19.98
N LEU A 376 12.90 -4.33 -19.93
CA LEU A 376 11.68 -4.01 -19.18
C LEU A 376 10.45 -4.75 -19.72
N LEU A 377 10.32 -4.88 -21.04
CA LEU A 377 9.24 -5.66 -21.67
C LEU A 377 9.38 -7.16 -21.38
N ALA A 378 10.60 -7.70 -21.39
CA ALA A 378 10.84 -9.09 -21.03
C ALA A 378 10.50 -9.38 -19.56
N GLU A 379 10.81 -8.45 -18.66
CA GLU A 379 10.43 -8.51 -17.25
C GLU A 379 8.92 -8.40 -17.06
N ALA A 380 8.28 -7.38 -17.64
CA ALA A 380 6.83 -7.20 -17.54
C ALA A 380 6.03 -8.38 -18.12
N ARG A 381 6.53 -9.03 -19.19
CA ARG A 381 5.94 -10.26 -19.73
C ARG A 381 6.11 -11.45 -18.78
N ARG A 382 7.23 -11.55 -18.07
CA ARG A 382 7.46 -12.58 -17.03
C ARG A 382 6.53 -12.38 -15.84
N ASP A 383 6.38 -11.15 -15.36
CA ASP A 383 5.51 -10.85 -14.21
C ASP A 383 4.03 -11.09 -14.51
N ARG A 384 3.61 -10.88 -15.76
CA ARG A 384 2.26 -11.19 -16.23
C ARG A 384 2.07 -12.65 -16.63
N ALA A 385 3.12 -13.48 -16.57
CA ALA A 385 3.01 -14.87 -16.98
C ALA A 385 2.06 -15.61 -16.04
N ALA A 386 1.08 -16.32 -16.61
CA ALA A 386 0.12 -17.12 -15.86
C ALA A 386 0.75 -18.36 -15.20
N ARG A 387 1.99 -18.70 -15.56
CA ARG A 387 2.74 -19.83 -15.01
C ARG A 387 3.76 -19.32 -14.00
N LEU A 388 3.57 -19.68 -12.74
CA LEU A 388 4.54 -19.47 -11.67
C LEU A 388 5.51 -20.65 -11.64
N GLU A 389 6.80 -20.43 -11.93
CA GLU A 389 7.82 -21.45 -11.73
C GLU A 389 8.14 -21.59 -10.23
N VAL A 390 7.81 -22.75 -9.66
CA VAL A 390 8.08 -23.05 -8.25
C VAL A 390 9.34 -23.92 -8.18
N ARG A 391 10.38 -23.41 -7.52
CA ARG A 391 11.61 -24.19 -7.33
C ARG A 391 11.36 -25.32 -6.33
N LEU A 392 11.78 -26.53 -6.69
CA LEU A 392 11.81 -27.65 -5.76
C LEU A 392 12.77 -27.35 -4.60
N PRO A 393 12.44 -27.77 -3.36
CA PRO A 393 13.36 -27.69 -2.22
C PRO A 393 14.66 -28.45 -2.50
N SER A 394 15.75 -28.07 -1.82
CA SER A 394 17.05 -28.73 -1.95
C SER A 394 17.07 -30.20 -1.53
N SER A 395 16.05 -30.66 -0.78
CA SER A 395 15.83 -32.06 -0.45
C SER A 395 14.34 -32.40 -0.44
N LEU A 396 13.98 -33.59 -0.92
CA LEU A 396 12.61 -34.11 -0.92
C LEU A 396 12.52 -35.34 -0.01
N SER A 397 11.40 -35.52 0.68
CA SER A 397 11.11 -36.79 1.36
C SER A 397 10.59 -37.83 0.36
N ALA A 398 10.70 -39.13 0.68
CA ALA A 398 10.10 -40.18 -0.16
C ALA A 398 8.61 -39.94 -0.45
N THR A 399 7.86 -39.46 0.56
CA THR A 399 6.45 -39.09 0.43
C THR A 399 6.23 -37.86 -0.47
N ALA A 400 7.16 -36.90 -0.46
CA ALA A 400 7.12 -35.75 -1.37
C ALA A 400 7.37 -36.16 -2.82
N VAL A 401 8.28 -37.12 -3.07
CA VAL A 401 8.50 -37.69 -4.41
C VAL A 401 7.26 -38.44 -4.91
N ALA A 402 6.59 -39.20 -4.05
CA ALA A 402 5.33 -39.86 -4.39
C ALA A 402 4.24 -38.86 -4.78
N ARG A 403 4.06 -37.79 -3.99
CA ARG A 403 3.11 -36.73 -4.32
C ARG A 403 3.44 -35.97 -5.59
N LEU A 404 4.72 -35.68 -5.82
CA LEU A 404 5.17 -35.03 -7.04
C LEU A 404 4.81 -35.87 -8.28
N ARG A 405 4.85 -37.20 -8.19
CA ARG A 405 4.41 -38.10 -9.25
C ARG A 405 2.89 -38.12 -9.45
N GLU A 406 2.13 -38.15 -8.35
CA GLU A 406 0.67 -38.27 -8.39
C GLU A 406 -0.05 -36.99 -8.85
N ASP A 407 0.37 -35.83 -8.34
CA ASP A 407 -0.22 -34.53 -8.65
C ASP A 407 0.88 -33.44 -8.66
N PRO A 408 1.65 -33.31 -9.77
CA PRO A 408 2.70 -32.31 -9.90
C PRO A 408 2.18 -30.88 -9.68
N ASP A 409 1.02 -30.56 -10.25
CA ASP A 409 0.41 -29.23 -10.16
C ASP A 409 -0.08 -28.93 -8.74
N GLY A 410 -0.65 -29.91 -8.04
CA GLY A 410 -1.05 -29.79 -6.64
C GLY A 410 0.14 -29.61 -5.72
N PHE A 411 1.20 -30.38 -5.93
CA PHE A 411 2.43 -30.25 -5.17
C PHE A 411 3.08 -28.87 -5.36
N ALA A 412 3.13 -28.36 -6.60
CA ALA A 412 3.61 -27.01 -6.90
C ALA A 412 2.77 -25.92 -6.22
N ARG A 413 1.43 -26.07 -6.22
CA ARG A 413 0.51 -25.14 -5.52
C ARG A 413 0.76 -25.12 -4.01
N GLU A 414 1.00 -26.27 -3.40
CA GLU A 414 1.31 -26.36 -1.97
C GLU A 414 2.67 -25.76 -1.62
N LEU A 415 3.69 -25.96 -2.45
CA LEU A 415 4.99 -25.31 -2.29
C LEU A 415 4.88 -23.78 -2.44
N ALA A 416 4.07 -23.30 -3.38
CA ALA A 416 3.84 -21.87 -3.58
C ALA A 416 3.05 -21.23 -2.43
N ARG A 417 2.12 -21.96 -1.82
CA ARG A 417 1.30 -21.52 -0.67
C ARG A 417 1.12 -22.64 0.35
N PRO A 418 2.06 -22.80 1.29
CA PRO A 418 1.98 -23.82 2.33
C PRO A 418 0.78 -23.53 3.26
N MET A 419 -0.29 -24.31 3.12
CA MET A 419 -1.46 -24.19 3.98
C MET A 419 -1.34 -25.12 5.19
N PRO A 420 -1.63 -24.65 6.42
CA PRO A 420 -1.73 -25.53 7.59
C PRO A 420 -2.76 -26.63 7.33
N ARG A 421 -2.35 -27.88 7.48
CA ARG A 421 -3.27 -29.02 7.33
C ARG A 421 -3.90 -29.37 8.67
N PRO A 422 -5.20 -29.70 8.71
CA PRO A 422 -5.83 -30.17 9.94
C PRO A 422 -5.11 -31.46 10.43
N PRO A 423 -4.85 -31.60 11.73
CA PRO A 423 -4.21 -32.80 12.27
C PRO A 423 -5.10 -34.02 12.00
N SER A 424 -4.56 -35.05 11.33
CA SER A 424 -5.30 -36.28 11.09
C SER A 424 -5.10 -37.27 12.24
N SER A 425 -6.19 -37.85 12.75
CA SER A 425 -6.15 -38.87 13.80
C SER A 425 -5.36 -40.11 13.34
N ALA A 426 -5.53 -40.51 12.07
CA ALA A 426 -4.82 -41.65 11.48
C ALA A 426 -3.29 -41.45 11.40
N ALA A 427 -2.82 -40.23 11.08
CA ALA A 427 -1.37 -39.95 11.07
C ALA A 427 -0.78 -39.96 12.47
N ARG A 428 -1.48 -39.38 13.46
CA ARG A 428 -1.08 -39.45 14.88
C ARG A 428 -0.98 -40.89 15.38
N PHE A 429 -1.94 -41.73 15.02
CA PHE A 429 -1.96 -43.14 15.38
C PHE A 429 -0.79 -43.91 14.75
N GLY A 430 -0.49 -43.67 13.48
CA GLY A 430 0.69 -44.23 12.80
C GLY A 430 1.99 -43.85 13.51
N THR A 431 2.24 -42.56 13.75
CA THR A 431 3.45 -42.09 14.45
C THR A 431 3.63 -42.72 15.83
N ARG A 432 2.55 -42.91 16.60
CA ARG A 432 2.60 -43.56 17.92
C ARG A 432 2.97 -45.04 17.83
N PHE A 433 2.51 -45.75 16.79
CA PHE A 433 2.89 -47.14 16.56
C PHE A 433 4.39 -47.27 16.23
N HIS A 434 4.92 -46.44 15.32
CA HIS A 434 6.35 -46.44 14.98
C HIS A 434 7.23 -46.15 16.20
N ALA A 435 6.88 -45.13 16.98
CA ALA A 435 7.59 -44.80 18.22
C ALA A 435 7.58 -45.96 19.24
N TRP A 436 6.49 -46.74 19.32
CA TRP A 436 6.44 -47.93 20.16
C TRP A 436 7.37 -49.04 19.65
N VAL A 437 7.42 -49.28 18.33
CA VAL A 437 8.29 -50.31 17.76
C VAL A 437 9.77 -49.95 17.95
N GLU A 438 10.13 -48.68 17.74
CA GLU A 438 11.48 -48.15 17.99
C GLU A 438 11.90 -48.36 19.47
N ALA A 439 11.01 -48.02 20.41
CA ALA A 439 11.23 -48.22 21.84
C ALA A 439 11.36 -49.71 22.22
N ARG A 440 10.61 -50.60 21.56
CA ARG A 440 10.65 -52.06 21.80
C ARG A 440 12.00 -52.67 21.43
N PHE A 441 12.57 -52.28 20.28
CA PHE A 441 13.81 -52.86 19.77
C PHE A 441 15.07 -52.10 20.19
N GLY A 442 14.94 -51.01 20.95
CA GLY A 442 16.03 -50.37 21.69
C GLY A 442 17.02 -49.57 20.83
N GLN A 443 16.60 -49.11 19.66
CA GLN A 443 17.41 -48.29 18.74
C GLN A 443 16.86 -46.85 18.71
N GLN A 444 17.10 -46.06 19.76
CA GLN A 444 16.78 -44.63 19.76
C GLN A 444 17.97 -43.85 19.20
N ASP A 445 17.89 -43.43 17.94
CA ASP A 445 18.83 -42.46 17.37
C ASP A 445 18.43 -41.01 17.77
N LEU A 446 19.39 -40.09 17.83
CA LEU A 446 19.14 -38.69 18.17
C LEU A 446 18.15 -38.05 17.18
N PHE A 447 17.05 -37.48 17.70
CA PHE A 447 16.08 -36.72 16.91
C PHE A 447 16.72 -35.50 16.22
N ASP A 448 16.35 -35.28 14.96
CA ASP A 448 16.68 -34.06 14.23
C ASP A 448 15.68 -32.94 14.58
N ALA A 449 16.12 -31.68 14.57
CA ALA A 449 15.31 -30.54 15.06
C ALA A 449 14.00 -30.29 14.28
N GLU A 450 13.89 -30.86 13.07
CA GLU A 450 12.70 -30.80 12.21
C GLU A 450 11.65 -31.89 12.52
N ASP A 451 12.02 -32.92 13.30
CA ASP A 451 11.16 -34.07 13.65
C ASP A 451 10.41 -33.88 15.00
N LEU A 452 10.58 -32.74 15.69
CA LEU A 452 9.99 -32.52 17.01
C LEU A 452 8.46 -32.31 16.97
N PRO A 453 7.65 -33.21 17.58
CA PRO A 453 6.20 -33.04 17.61
C PRO A 453 5.79 -31.90 18.54
N GLY A 454 5.02 -30.95 18.01
CA GLY A 454 4.33 -29.93 18.78
C GLY A 454 3.39 -30.57 19.81
N ARG A 455 3.53 -30.13 21.07
CA ARG A 455 2.70 -30.55 22.22
C ARG A 455 1.20 -30.48 21.91
N GLY A 456 0.48 -31.55 22.26
CA GLY A 456 -0.98 -31.55 22.34
C GLY A 456 -1.51 -32.82 23.01
N ASP A 457 -1.87 -32.70 24.28
CA ASP A 457 -2.55 -33.74 25.07
C ASP A 457 -4.02 -33.95 24.64
N ALA A 458 -4.50 -35.16 24.95
CA ALA A 458 -5.87 -35.65 25.09
C ALA A 458 -6.66 -36.12 23.83
N GLY A 459 -6.91 -37.44 23.80
CA GLY A 459 -7.93 -38.12 23.01
C GLY A 459 -8.02 -39.61 23.38
N ILE A 460 -9.02 -39.98 24.19
CA ILE A 460 -9.17 -41.28 24.89
C ILE A 460 -9.56 -42.45 23.96
N GLU A 461 -9.77 -42.23 22.66
CA GLU A 461 -10.10 -43.29 21.69
C GLU A 461 -8.88 -44.08 21.18
N ASP A 462 -7.66 -43.54 21.24
CA ASP A 462 -6.47 -44.12 20.58
C ASP A 462 -5.78 -45.28 21.34
N GLU A 463 -5.95 -45.39 22.66
CA GLU A 463 -5.09 -46.26 23.47
C GLU A 463 -5.50 -47.75 23.41
N ALA A 464 -6.80 -48.03 23.28
CA ALA A 464 -7.30 -49.38 23.10
C ALA A 464 -6.95 -49.94 21.72
N ASP A 465 -7.14 -49.13 20.67
CA ASP A 465 -6.77 -49.45 19.29
C ASP A 465 -5.26 -49.69 19.13
N LEU A 466 -4.42 -48.91 19.83
CA LEU A 466 -2.98 -49.09 19.81
C LEU A 466 -2.57 -50.42 20.48
N LYS A 467 -3.21 -50.81 21.58
CA LYS A 467 -2.97 -52.09 22.25
C LYS A 467 -3.34 -53.28 21.36
N GLU A 468 -4.47 -53.20 20.65
CA GLU A 468 -4.88 -54.24 19.69
C GLU A 468 -3.87 -54.36 18.55
N LEU A 469 -3.39 -53.23 18.02
CA LEU A 469 -2.38 -53.21 16.96
C LEU A 469 -1.03 -53.76 17.42
N VAL A 470 -0.61 -53.44 18.64
CA VAL A 470 0.59 -53.98 19.27
C VAL A 470 0.48 -55.50 19.40
N ALA A 471 -0.64 -56.01 19.93
CA ALA A 471 -0.87 -57.45 20.03
C ALA A 471 -0.84 -58.13 18.64
N ALA A 472 -1.47 -57.52 17.64
CA ALA A 472 -1.45 -58.03 16.26
C ALA A 472 -0.04 -58.05 15.64
N PHE A 473 0.80 -57.04 15.96
CA PHE A 473 2.21 -57.03 15.55
C PHE A 473 3.01 -58.13 16.27
N GLU A 474 2.80 -58.31 17.57
CA GLU A 474 3.49 -59.32 18.39
C GLU A 474 3.18 -60.75 17.97
N GLU A 475 1.93 -61.03 17.60
CA GLU A 475 1.49 -62.32 17.05
C GLU A 475 1.88 -62.51 15.58
N GLY A 476 2.27 -61.43 14.91
CA GLY A 476 2.63 -61.39 13.50
C GLY A 476 4.02 -61.96 13.17
N PRO A 477 4.33 -62.12 11.87
CA PRO A 477 5.58 -62.70 11.38
C PRO A 477 6.84 -61.92 11.78
N PHE A 478 6.70 -60.64 12.14
CA PHE A 478 7.80 -59.77 12.55
C PHE A 478 7.87 -59.52 14.05
N GLY A 479 6.89 -59.99 14.85
CA GLY A 479 6.82 -59.72 16.29
C GLY A 479 7.95 -60.36 17.11
N SER A 480 8.47 -61.50 16.65
CA SER A 480 9.59 -62.24 17.25
C SER A 480 10.92 -62.09 16.49
N ARG A 481 10.91 -61.47 15.30
CA ARG A 481 12.14 -61.21 14.52
C ARG A 481 12.83 -59.96 15.05
N VAL A 482 14.12 -60.08 15.36
CA VAL A 482 14.94 -58.92 15.72
C VAL A 482 15.38 -58.22 14.42
N PRO A 483 14.98 -56.96 14.19
CA PRO A 483 15.44 -56.19 13.03
C PRO A 483 16.95 -55.91 13.13
N HIS A 484 17.62 -55.85 11.99
CA HIS A 484 18.99 -55.36 11.86
C HIS A 484 19.06 -53.87 12.20
N GLN A 485 18.13 -53.08 11.65
CA GLN A 485 17.97 -51.66 11.94
C GLN A 485 16.48 -51.27 11.87
N VAL A 486 16.05 -50.37 12.74
CA VAL A 486 14.71 -49.76 12.76
C VAL A 486 14.87 -48.26 12.49
N GLU A 487 13.92 -47.66 11.76
CA GLU A 487 13.94 -46.23 11.39
C GLU A 487 15.27 -45.80 10.73
N ALA A 488 15.83 -46.67 9.87
CA ALA A 488 17.15 -46.50 9.28
C ALA A 488 17.18 -45.26 8.34
N PRO A 489 17.98 -44.22 8.65
CA PRO A 489 18.01 -43.01 7.84
C PRO A 489 18.74 -43.26 6.52
N PHE A 490 18.25 -42.64 5.46
CA PHE A 490 18.95 -42.65 4.16
C PHE A 490 18.96 -41.27 3.50
N SER A 491 19.97 -41.07 2.64
CA SER A 491 20.06 -39.94 1.74
C SER A 491 20.53 -40.46 0.39
N LEU A 492 19.69 -40.30 -0.62
CA LEU A 492 19.90 -40.81 -1.98
C LEU A 492 19.90 -39.64 -2.96
N VAL A 493 20.87 -39.60 -3.89
CA VAL A 493 20.92 -38.58 -4.94
C VAL A 493 20.35 -39.16 -6.24
N LEU A 494 19.20 -38.62 -6.68
CA LEU A 494 18.49 -39.04 -7.90
C LEU A 494 18.27 -37.82 -8.80
N GLY A 495 18.70 -37.89 -10.06
CA GLY A 495 18.48 -36.81 -11.02
C GLY A 495 19.04 -35.44 -10.59
N GLY A 496 20.04 -35.40 -9.71
CA GLY A 496 20.58 -34.16 -9.13
C GLY A 496 19.83 -33.63 -7.90
N GLN A 497 18.73 -34.29 -7.50
CA GLN A 497 17.94 -33.97 -6.32
C GLN A 497 18.29 -34.91 -5.16
N VAL A 498 18.36 -34.38 -3.94
CA VAL A 498 18.54 -35.20 -2.74
C VAL A 498 17.18 -35.70 -2.26
N VAL A 499 17.02 -37.02 -2.13
CA VAL A 499 15.87 -37.67 -1.52
C VAL A 499 16.28 -38.22 -0.17
N ARG A 500 15.57 -37.84 0.90
CA ARG A 500 15.83 -38.28 2.28
C ARG A 500 14.62 -39.02 2.84
N GLY A 501 14.85 -39.89 3.80
CA GLY A 501 13.79 -40.59 4.50
C GLY A 501 14.32 -41.55 5.55
N ARG A 502 13.40 -42.33 6.12
CA ARG A 502 13.69 -43.40 7.07
C ARG A 502 13.03 -44.67 6.60
N ILE A 503 13.72 -45.80 6.70
CA ILE A 503 13.20 -47.13 6.39
C ILE A 503 12.72 -47.73 7.72
N ASP A 504 11.44 -48.08 7.83
CA ASP A 504 10.83 -48.50 9.11
C ASP A 504 11.58 -49.67 9.74
N ALA A 505 11.86 -50.73 8.99
CA ALA A 505 12.71 -51.82 9.46
C ALA A 505 13.49 -52.52 8.35
N VAL A 506 14.68 -52.98 8.71
CA VAL A 506 15.56 -53.79 7.89
C VAL A 506 15.82 -55.10 8.61
N TYR A 507 15.58 -56.23 7.95
CA TYR A 507 15.87 -57.57 8.45
C TYR A 507 16.97 -58.21 7.62
N ARG A 508 17.77 -59.07 8.24
CA ARG A 508 18.75 -59.91 7.56
C ARG A 508 18.19 -61.32 7.41
N GLU A 509 18.16 -61.82 6.18
CA GLU A 509 17.70 -63.17 5.88
C GLU A 509 18.83 -64.21 6.05
N PRO A 510 18.50 -65.50 6.28
CA PRO A 510 19.52 -66.55 6.50
C PRO A 510 20.46 -66.79 5.31
N ASP A 511 20.01 -66.45 4.10
CA ASP A 511 20.78 -66.52 2.85
C ASP A 511 21.74 -65.32 2.67
N GLY A 512 21.69 -64.35 3.58
CA GLY A 512 22.52 -63.14 3.54
C GLY A 512 21.84 -61.93 2.89
N ALA A 513 20.67 -62.10 2.26
CA ALA A 513 19.91 -61.01 1.67
C ALA A 513 19.29 -60.10 2.74
N PHE A 514 18.91 -58.89 2.36
CA PHE A 514 18.19 -57.95 3.23
C PHE A 514 16.71 -57.89 2.85
N LEU A 515 15.84 -57.85 3.86
CA LEU A 515 14.40 -57.61 3.70
C LEU A 515 14.04 -56.30 4.38
N LEU A 516 13.70 -55.29 3.58
CA LEU A 516 13.23 -54.00 4.03
C LEU A 516 11.71 -54.04 4.15
N VAL A 517 11.19 -53.64 5.30
CA VAL A 517 9.76 -53.70 5.59
C VAL A 517 9.27 -52.31 5.94
N ASP A 518 8.19 -51.89 5.27
CA ASP A 518 7.41 -50.71 5.64
C ASP A 518 6.11 -51.17 6.31
N TRP A 519 5.85 -50.66 7.51
CA TRP A 519 4.71 -51.05 8.34
C TRP A 519 3.51 -50.15 8.06
N LYS A 520 2.42 -50.76 7.60
CA LYS A 520 1.16 -50.06 7.35
C LYS A 520 0.14 -50.41 8.42
N THR A 521 -0.39 -49.37 9.09
CA THR A 521 -1.39 -49.51 10.16
C THR A 521 -2.83 -49.51 9.65
N ASN A 522 -3.04 -49.25 8.35
CA ASN A 522 -4.33 -49.29 7.67
C ASN A 522 -4.74 -50.73 7.30
N ARG A 523 -6.04 -50.95 7.02
CA ARG A 523 -6.61 -52.26 6.65
C ARG A 523 -6.58 -52.56 5.14
N ARG A 524 -6.43 -51.52 4.29
CA ARG A 524 -6.45 -51.66 2.84
C ARG A 524 -5.02 -51.81 2.31
N ALA A 525 -4.83 -52.76 1.41
CA ALA A 525 -3.54 -52.99 0.75
C ALA A 525 -3.42 -52.18 -0.55
N ASP A 526 -3.44 -50.85 -0.42
CA ASP A 526 -3.41 -49.87 -1.51
C ASP A 526 -2.14 -48.98 -1.47
N ALA A 527 -1.08 -49.45 -0.83
CA ALA A 527 0.16 -48.68 -0.72
C ALA A 527 0.92 -48.65 -2.05
N ASP A 528 1.38 -47.45 -2.42
CA ASP A 528 2.18 -47.23 -3.63
C ASP A 528 3.59 -47.83 -3.50
N PRO A 529 4.02 -48.72 -4.41
CA PRO A 529 5.33 -49.36 -4.36
C PRO A 529 6.52 -48.40 -4.53
N LEU A 530 6.31 -47.15 -4.97
CA LEU A 530 7.38 -46.18 -5.17
C LEU A 530 8.26 -45.97 -3.91
N GLN A 531 7.63 -45.94 -2.74
CA GLN A 531 8.32 -45.77 -1.46
C GLN A 531 9.31 -46.92 -1.21
N LEU A 532 8.90 -48.17 -1.48
CA LEU A 532 9.76 -49.35 -1.36
C LEU A 532 10.88 -49.35 -2.40
N ALA A 533 10.63 -48.88 -3.62
CA ALA A 533 11.66 -48.76 -4.65
C ALA A 533 12.78 -47.78 -4.24
N LEU A 534 12.40 -46.65 -3.66
CA LEU A 534 13.36 -45.68 -3.09
C LEU A 534 14.16 -46.32 -1.93
N TYR A 535 13.51 -47.09 -1.06
CA TYR A 535 14.15 -47.76 0.06
C TYR A 535 15.15 -48.83 -0.41
N ARG A 536 14.75 -49.66 -1.38
CA ARG A 536 15.61 -50.69 -2.00
C ARG A 536 16.87 -50.05 -2.58
N LEU A 537 16.69 -49.01 -3.39
CA LEU A 537 17.80 -48.34 -4.06
C LEU A 537 18.73 -47.63 -3.06
N ALA A 538 18.15 -46.92 -2.09
CA ALA A 538 18.92 -46.25 -1.05
C ALA A 538 19.76 -47.22 -0.22
N TRP A 539 19.18 -48.35 0.20
CA TRP A 539 19.88 -49.34 1.01
C TRP A 539 20.96 -50.08 0.22
N ALA A 540 20.67 -50.45 -1.04
CA ALA A 540 21.63 -51.07 -1.93
C ALA A 540 22.86 -50.18 -2.16
N GLU A 541 22.67 -48.88 -2.43
CA GLU A 541 23.78 -47.95 -2.64
C GLU A 541 24.56 -47.63 -1.37
N LEU A 542 23.89 -47.48 -0.23
CA LEU A 542 24.55 -47.21 1.05
C LEU A 542 25.46 -48.37 1.50
N HIS A 543 25.15 -49.60 1.09
CA HIS A 543 25.85 -50.82 1.52
C HIS A 543 26.61 -51.53 0.40
N ASP A 544 26.71 -50.92 -0.79
CA ASP A 544 27.40 -51.47 -1.96
C ASP A 544 26.89 -52.89 -2.36
N LEU A 545 25.57 -53.05 -2.38
CA LEU A 545 24.87 -54.30 -2.72
C LEU A 545 24.20 -54.23 -4.09
N ALA A 546 24.01 -55.38 -4.74
CA ALA A 546 23.17 -55.45 -5.92
C ALA A 546 21.67 -55.32 -5.51
N PRO A 547 20.82 -54.61 -6.27
CA PRO A 547 19.40 -54.45 -5.93
C PRO A 547 18.64 -55.77 -5.76
N GLU A 548 19.09 -56.84 -6.41
CA GLU A 548 18.53 -58.19 -6.30
C GLU A 548 18.79 -58.83 -4.93
N GLU A 549 19.78 -58.35 -4.18
CA GLU A 549 20.12 -58.79 -2.81
C GLU A 549 19.25 -58.10 -1.75
N VAL A 550 18.39 -57.16 -2.18
CA VAL A 550 17.55 -56.32 -1.31
C VAL A 550 16.08 -56.51 -1.67
N ARG A 551 15.37 -57.31 -0.87
CA ARG A 551 13.92 -57.51 -0.97
C ARG A 551 13.18 -56.44 -0.19
N THR A 552 11.96 -56.10 -0.62
CA THR A 552 11.12 -55.12 0.06
C THR A 552 9.69 -55.62 0.21
N ALA A 553 9.05 -55.34 1.35
CA ALA A 553 7.68 -55.73 1.61
C ALA A 553 6.89 -54.64 2.35
N PHE A 554 5.59 -54.56 2.08
CA PHE A 554 4.63 -53.92 2.98
C PHE A 554 4.10 -54.94 3.98
N TYR A 555 4.04 -54.56 5.26
CA TYR A 555 3.38 -55.37 6.28
C TYR A 555 2.18 -54.63 6.86
N TYR A 556 0.99 -55.18 6.62
CA TYR A 556 -0.28 -54.64 7.10
C TYR A 556 -0.63 -55.22 8.46
N VAL A 557 -0.20 -54.53 9.52
CA VAL A 557 -0.19 -55.03 10.90
C VAL A 557 -1.57 -55.54 11.35
N ARG A 558 -2.65 -54.79 11.07
CA ARG A 558 -4.03 -55.16 11.46
C ARG A 558 -4.53 -56.46 10.81
N THR A 559 -3.95 -56.86 9.67
CA THR A 559 -4.40 -58.04 8.90
C THR A 559 -3.40 -59.19 8.92
N GLY A 560 -2.18 -58.95 9.43
CA GLY A 560 -1.08 -59.90 9.37
C GLY A 560 -0.53 -60.16 7.96
N ARG A 561 -1.01 -59.45 6.93
CA ARG A 561 -0.64 -59.69 5.54
C ARG A 561 0.69 -59.03 5.18
N VAL A 562 1.60 -59.80 4.60
CA VAL A 562 2.84 -59.32 3.96
C VAL A 562 2.61 -59.26 2.44
N VAL A 563 2.97 -58.15 1.82
CA VAL A 563 2.86 -57.94 0.37
C VAL A 563 4.23 -57.55 -0.17
N GLU A 564 4.80 -58.39 -1.02
CA GLU A 564 6.07 -58.14 -1.72
C GLU A 564 5.74 -57.76 -3.17
N PRO A 565 5.96 -56.50 -3.59
CA PRO A 565 5.80 -56.12 -4.99
C PRO A 565 6.88 -56.76 -5.86
N GLU A 566 6.49 -57.42 -6.95
CA GLU A 566 7.43 -58.11 -7.86
C GLU A 566 8.11 -57.15 -8.85
N ASP A 567 7.46 -56.02 -9.17
CA ASP A 567 7.95 -55.03 -10.12
C ASP A 567 8.11 -53.66 -9.44
N LEU A 568 9.36 -53.24 -9.25
CA LEU A 568 9.73 -52.02 -8.56
C LEU A 568 10.58 -51.16 -9.48
N PRO A 569 10.26 -49.86 -9.64
CA PRO A 569 10.97 -49.00 -10.57
C PRO A 569 12.47 -48.93 -10.29
N GLY A 570 13.24 -48.89 -11.37
CA GLY A 570 14.70 -48.76 -11.33
C GLY A 570 15.19 -47.34 -11.11
N ARG A 571 16.51 -47.16 -10.99
CA ARG A 571 17.13 -45.84 -10.78
C ARG A 571 16.76 -44.81 -11.86
N GLU A 572 16.76 -45.23 -13.13
CA GLU A 572 16.44 -44.34 -14.25
C GLU A 572 14.97 -43.87 -14.21
N GLU A 573 14.04 -44.77 -13.92
CA GLU A 573 12.61 -44.46 -13.80
C GLU A 573 12.33 -43.54 -12.60
N LEU A 574 13.01 -43.77 -11.47
CA LEU A 574 12.92 -42.89 -10.30
C LEU A 574 13.52 -41.49 -10.58
N ALA A 575 14.61 -41.42 -11.32
CA ALA A 575 15.20 -40.14 -11.73
C ALA A 575 14.31 -39.37 -12.72
N ALA A 576 13.59 -40.07 -13.60
CA ALA A 576 12.68 -39.47 -14.57
C ALA A 576 11.50 -38.73 -13.91
N ILE A 577 11.01 -39.24 -12.77
CA ILE A 577 9.96 -38.57 -11.97
C ILE A 577 10.44 -37.20 -11.47
N LEU A 578 11.72 -37.08 -11.10
CA LEU A 578 12.30 -35.86 -10.52
C LEU A 578 12.73 -34.85 -11.58
N LEU A 579 13.17 -35.32 -12.73
CA LEU A 579 13.57 -34.48 -13.86
C LEU A 579 12.35 -33.91 -14.62
N GLY A 580 11.15 -34.43 -14.34
CA GLY A 580 9.95 -34.15 -15.09
C GLY A 580 10.11 -34.68 -16.51
N SER A 581 9.72 -35.93 -16.75
CA SER A 581 9.69 -36.45 -18.13
C SER A 581 8.94 -35.45 -19.02
N PRO A 582 9.53 -35.01 -20.15
CA PRO A 582 8.77 -34.31 -21.16
C PRO A 582 7.82 -35.35 -21.76
N GLU A 583 6.59 -35.41 -21.26
CA GLU A 583 5.51 -36.00 -22.03
C GLU A 583 5.39 -35.15 -23.30
N GLY A 584 6.03 -35.64 -24.35
CA GLY A 584 5.89 -35.11 -25.69
C GLY A 584 4.42 -35.14 -26.03
N ASP A 585 3.89 -33.94 -26.26
CA ASP A 585 2.58 -33.69 -26.86
C ASP A 585 2.43 -34.56 -28.13
N PRO A 586 1.65 -35.65 -28.11
CA PRO A 586 1.47 -36.49 -29.27
C PRO A 586 0.06 -36.25 -29.80
N GLN A 587 -0.32 -35.00 -30.08
CA GLN A 587 -1.34 -34.65 -31.09
C GLN A 587 -1.65 -33.16 -31.17
N GLY A 588 -1.22 -32.55 -32.28
CA GLY A 588 -1.83 -31.34 -32.83
C GLY A 588 -1.17 -30.97 -34.17
N PRO A 589 -1.94 -30.78 -35.26
CA PRO A 589 -1.41 -30.57 -36.60
C PRO A 589 -0.68 -29.24 -36.80
#